data_AF-A0A970KN12-F1
#
_entry.id   AF-A0A970KN12-F1
#
_cell.length_a   1.000
_cell.length_b   1.000
_cell.length_c   1.000
_cell.angle_alpha   90.00
_cell.angle_beta   90.00
_cell.angle_gamma   90.00
#
_symmetry.space_group_name_H-M   'P 1'
#
loop_
_entity.id
_entity.type
_entity.pdbx_description
1 polymer ?
#
loop_
_entity_poly.entity_id
_entity_poly.type
_entity_poly.pdbx_seq_one_letter_code
_entity_poly.pdbx_strand_id
1 'polypeptide(L)'
;MANVLSQSEIDELLKSLNAGIFPVDKESKPEMRVKKYNFRLANKFTKEQLRTISNIFESYARLLTNFFTGTLRTSCEIDLVSIEETKYIEFANSLPNISFLGVIG
;
A
#
# COMPACT_ATOMS: atom_id res chain seq x y z
N MET A 1 -5.52 -47.20 39.56
CA MET A 1 -4.24 -47.88 39.87
C MET A 1 -3.14 -46.88 39.55
N ALA A 2 -2.38 -46.47 40.56
CA ALA A 2 -1.34 -45.47 40.40
C ALA A 2 -0.27 -46.03 39.43
N ASN A 3 0.04 -45.31 38.36
CA ASN A 3 1.20 -45.61 37.52
C ASN A 3 2.44 -45.34 38.37
N VAL A 4 2.88 -46.36 39.09
CA VAL A 4 4.14 -46.35 39.82
C VAL A 4 5.22 -46.42 38.75
N LEU A 5 5.89 -45.30 38.50
CA LEU A 5 7.07 -45.26 37.64
C LEU A 5 8.07 -46.31 38.11
N SER A 6 8.64 -47.03 37.15
CA SER A 6 9.74 -47.94 37.43
C SER A 6 10.94 -47.14 37.95
N GLN A 7 11.72 -47.74 38.86
CA GLN A 7 12.88 -47.07 39.46
C GLN A 7 13.91 -46.61 38.39
N SER A 8 13.94 -47.28 37.23
CA SER A 8 14.70 -46.87 36.05
C SER A 8 14.25 -45.55 35.44
N GLU A 9 12.94 -45.28 35.37
CA GLU A 9 12.40 -44.01 34.86
C GLU A 9 12.69 -42.86 35.83
N ILE A 10 12.71 -43.14 37.14
CA ILE A 10 13.09 -42.17 38.18
C ILE A 10 14.56 -41.79 38.04
N ASP A 11 15.44 -42.78 37.82
CA ASP A 11 16.88 -42.55 37.64
C ASP A 11 17.20 -41.81 36.34
N GLU A 12 16.46 -42.06 35.26
CA GLU A 12 16.57 -41.30 34.02
C GLU A 12 16.11 -39.85 34.19
N LEU A 13 14.99 -39.63 34.90
CA LEU A 13 14.51 -38.28 35.21
C LEU A 13 15.48 -37.53 36.11
N LEU A 14 16.03 -38.14 37.16
CA LEU A 14 17.05 -37.53 38.03
C LEU A 14 18.36 -37.24 37.31
N LYS A 15 18.79 -38.10 36.38
CA LYS A 15 19.95 -37.81 35.51
C LYS A 15 19.68 -36.63 34.60
N SER A 16 18.48 -36.53 34.01
CA SER A 16 18.11 -35.40 33.15
C SER A 16 18.03 -34.07 33.92
N LEU A 17 17.58 -34.12 35.18
CA LEU A 17 17.52 -32.97 36.10
C LEU A 17 18.92 -32.49 36.50
N ASN A 18 19.81 -33.43 36.89
CA ASN A 18 21.20 -33.11 37.26
C ASN A 18 22.06 -32.68 36.06
N ALA A 19 21.71 -33.11 34.84
CA ALA A 19 22.35 -32.66 33.61
C ALA A 19 21.91 -31.24 33.20
N GLY A 20 20.93 -30.63 33.88
CA GLY A 20 20.42 -29.29 33.57
C GLY A 20 19.72 -29.18 32.22
N ILE A 21 19.39 -30.31 31.58
CA ILE A 21 18.75 -30.35 30.28
C ILE A 21 17.25 -30.35 30.53
N PHE A 22 16.69 -29.16 30.79
CA PHE A 22 15.28 -28.96 30.53
C PHE A 22 15.13 -28.94 29.00
N PRO A 23 14.40 -29.88 28.39
CA PRO A 23 13.86 -29.63 27.07
C PRO A 23 12.79 -28.56 27.27
N VAL A 24 13.23 -27.30 27.34
CA VAL A 24 12.35 -26.19 27.06
C VAL A 24 12.03 -26.39 25.59
N ASP A 25 10.87 -27.00 25.33
CA ASP A 25 10.20 -26.88 24.05
C ASP A 25 10.24 -25.40 23.74
N LYS A 26 11.13 -25.04 22.82
CA LYS A 26 11.20 -23.70 22.27
C LYS A 26 9.87 -23.58 21.54
N GLU A 27 8.85 -23.08 22.24
CA GLU A 27 7.64 -22.57 21.62
C GLU A 27 8.14 -21.73 20.46
N SER A 28 7.93 -22.25 19.25
CA SER A 28 8.28 -21.59 18.02
C SER A 28 7.54 -20.28 18.04
N LYS A 29 8.22 -19.21 18.43
CA LYS A 29 7.70 -17.85 18.38
C LYS A 29 6.99 -17.72 17.05
N PRO A 30 5.70 -17.35 17.00
CA PRO A 30 5.00 -17.22 15.74
C PRO A 30 5.85 -16.30 14.89
N GLU A 31 6.37 -16.82 13.78
CA GLU A 31 7.21 -16.05 12.87
C GLU A 31 6.43 -14.80 12.51
N MET A 32 6.82 -13.67 13.09
CA MET A 32 6.17 -12.41 12.85
C MET A 32 6.34 -12.16 11.36
N ARG A 33 5.26 -12.34 10.59
CA ARG A 33 5.24 -12.10 9.15
C ARG A 33 5.43 -10.61 8.93
N VAL A 34 6.68 -10.16 8.99
CA VAL A 34 7.07 -8.80 8.69
C VAL A 34 6.86 -8.63 7.19
N LYS A 35 5.72 -8.07 6.81
CA LYS A 35 5.55 -7.55 5.45
C LYS A 35 6.56 -6.43 5.28
N LYS A 36 7.52 -6.61 4.36
CA LYS A 36 8.38 -5.51 3.89
C LYS A 36 7.48 -4.41 3.34
N TYR A 37 7.28 -3.36 4.12
CA TYR A 37 6.57 -2.17 3.69
C TYR A 37 7.50 -1.36 2.80
N ASN A 38 7.14 -1.24 1.53
CA ASN A 38 7.94 -0.49 0.57
C ASN A 38 7.58 0.99 0.64
N PHE A 39 8.34 1.77 1.40
CA PHE A 39 8.14 3.22 1.57
C PHE A 39 8.29 4.03 0.26
N ARG A 40 8.88 3.46 -0.80
CA ARG A 40 8.92 4.11 -2.12
C ARG A 40 7.57 4.09 -2.85
N LEU A 41 6.64 3.26 -2.40
CA LEU A 41 5.29 3.08 -2.97
C LEU A 41 4.19 3.65 -2.07
N ALA A 42 4.54 4.31 -0.95
CA ALA A 42 3.53 5.00 -0.17
C ALA A 42 3.01 6.19 -1.00
N ASN A 43 1.71 6.14 -1.36
CA ASN A 43 1.00 7.21 -2.07
C ASN A 43 1.49 8.57 -1.56
N LYS A 44 2.15 9.35 -2.43
CA LYS A 44 2.75 10.63 -2.03
C LYS A 44 1.67 11.61 -1.57
N PHE A 45 0.44 11.42 -2.06
CA PHE A 45 -0.69 12.25 -1.71
C PHE A 45 -1.68 11.55 -0.78
N THR A 46 -2.15 12.27 0.22
CA THR A 46 -3.27 11.82 1.05
C THR A 46 -4.57 11.89 0.25
N LYS A 47 -5.59 11.13 0.68
CA LYS A 47 -6.92 11.21 0.05
C LYS A 47 -7.51 12.62 0.08
N GLU A 48 -7.22 13.37 1.14
CA GLU A 48 -7.66 14.76 1.30
C GLU A 48 -6.95 15.71 0.32
N GLN A 49 -5.66 15.51 0.09
CA GLN A 49 -4.91 16.25 -0.93
C GLN A 49 -5.45 15.96 -2.34
N LEU A 50 -5.69 14.69 -2.68
CA LEU A 50 -6.29 14.33 -3.97
C LEU A 50 -7.68 14.95 -4.15
N ARG A 51 -8.51 14.96 -3.10
CA ARG A 51 -9.81 15.62 -3.12
C ARG A 51 -9.69 17.13 -3.34
N THR A 52 -8.73 17.77 -2.69
CA THR A 52 -8.45 19.20 -2.89
C THR A 52 -8.06 19.48 -4.34
N ILE A 53 -7.17 18.67 -4.91
CA ILE A 53 -6.77 18.79 -6.32
C ILE A 53 -7.99 18.60 -7.25
N SER A 54 -8.86 17.63 -6.98
CA SER A 54 -10.12 17.44 -7.71
C SER A 54 -10.98 18.69 -7.74
N ASN A 55 -11.22 19.30 -6.58
CA ASN A 55 -12.03 20.51 -6.49
C ASN A 55 -11.42 21.69 -7.27
N ILE A 56 -10.08 21.80 -7.28
CA ILE A 56 -9.36 22.82 -8.05
C ILE A 56 -9.56 22.58 -9.55
N PHE A 57 -9.34 21.36 -10.03
CA PHE A 57 -9.47 21.04 -11.45
C PHE A 57 -10.92 21.06 -11.95
N GLU A 58 -11.91 20.71 -11.14
CA GLU A 58 -13.33 20.93 -11.47
C GLU A 58 -13.64 22.42 -11.66
N SER A 59 -13.10 23.27 -10.79
CA SER A 59 -13.29 24.71 -10.91
C SER A 59 -12.57 25.27 -12.14
N TYR A 60 -11.38 24.75 -12.44
CA TYR A 60 -10.65 25.08 -13.66
C TYR A 60 -11.40 24.65 -14.93
N ALA A 61 -11.98 23.44 -14.95
CA ALA A 61 -12.79 22.95 -16.06
C ALA A 61 -13.98 23.88 -16.33
N ARG A 62 -14.69 24.33 -15.29
CA ARG A 62 -15.77 25.33 -15.42
C ARG A 62 -15.29 26.64 -16.06
N LEU A 63 -14.12 27.14 -15.67
CA LEU A 63 -13.54 28.35 -16.25
C LEU A 63 -13.15 28.15 -17.73
N LEU A 64 -12.55 27.01 -18.07
CA LEU A 64 -12.22 26.65 -19.45
C LEU A 64 -13.46 26.53 -20.32
N THR A 65 -14.53 25.91 -19.82
CA THR A 65 -15.80 25.80 -20.54
C THR A 65 -16.32 27.17 -20.94
N ASN A 66 -16.32 28.12 -20.00
CA ASN A 66 -16.74 29.50 -20.27
C ASN A 66 -15.83 30.19 -21.28
N PHE A 67 -14.51 30.01 -21.14
CA PHE A 67 -13.52 30.60 -22.05
C PHE A 67 -13.71 30.10 -23.49
N PHE A 68 -13.82 28.79 -23.70
CA PHE A 68 -14.00 28.22 -25.02
C PHE A 68 -15.36 28.54 -25.61
N THR A 69 -16.43 28.48 -24.80
CA THR A 69 -17.77 28.84 -25.27
C THR A 69 -17.82 30.29 -25.75
N GLY A 70 -17.19 31.21 -25.01
CA GLY A 70 -17.09 32.61 -25.40
C GLY A 70 -16.22 32.84 -26.64
N THR A 71 -15.09 32.14 -26.75
CA THR A 71 -14.11 32.31 -27.84
C THR A 71 -14.59 31.69 -29.14
N LEU A 72 -15.11 30.47 -29.09
CA LEU A 72 -15.56 29.70 -30.26
C LEU A 72 -16.99 30.03 -30.67
N ARG A 73 -17.72 30.82 -29.86
CA ARG A 73 -19.15 31.15 -30.08
C ARG A 73 -20.03 29.91 -30.24
N THR A 74 -19.65 28.80 -29.61
CA THR A 74 -20.32 27.50 -29.71
C THR A 74 -20.43 26.89 -28.32
N SER A 75 -21.47 26.12 -28.03
CA SER A 75 -21.60 25.43 -26.73
C SER A 75 -20.47 24.42 -26.56
N CYS A 76 -19.69 24.56 -25.48
CA CYS A 76 -18.66 23.60 -25.10
C CYS A 76 -19.00 22.98 -23.74
N GLU A 77 -18.55 21.75 -23.51
CA GLU A 77 -18.67 21.05 -22.24
C GLU A 77 -17.31 20.42 -21.93
N ILE A 78 -16.82 20.64 -20.71
CA ILE A 78 -15.51 20.15 -20.25
C ILE A 78 -15.69 19.67 -18.82
N ASP A 79 -15.36 18.41 -18.61
CA ASP A 79 -15.49 17.73 -17.31
C ASP A 79 -14.17 17.12 -16.86
N LEU A 80 -14.02 17.03 -15.53
CA LEU A 80 -12.95 16.27 -14.92
C LEU A 80 -13.32 14.78 -14.91
N VAL A 81 -12.55 13.95 -15.63
CA VAL A 81 -12.81 12.50 -15.74
C VAL A 81 -12.20 11.71 -14.58
N SER A 82 -10.90 11.87 -14.33
CA SER A 82 -10.22 11.21 -13.22
C SER A 82 -8.96 11.96 -12.82
N ILE A 83 -8.54 11.74 -11.57
CA ILE A 83 -7.25 12.18 -11.04
C ILE A 83 -6.58 10.97 -10.42
N GLU A 84 -5.39 10.65 -10.93
CA GLU A 84 -4.64 9.48 -10.53
C GLU A 84 -3.19 9.84 -10.25
N GLU A 85 -2.64 9.27 -9.18
CA GLU A 85 -1.20 9.32 -8.91
C GLU A 85 -0.54 8.17 -9.69
N THR A 86 0.31 8.51 -10.66
CA THR A 86 1.06 7.51 -11.45
C THR A 86 2.53 7.88 -11.54
N LYS A 87 3.40 6.89 -11.74
CA LYS A 87 4.81 7.15 -12.01
C LYS A 87 4.93 7.75 -13.41
N TYR A 88 5.84 8.71 -13.57
CA TYR A 88 6.06 9.35 -14.86
C TYR A 88 6.37 8.35 -15.99
N ILE A 89 7.15 7.30 -15.71
CA ILE A 89 7.47 6.27 -16.71
C ILE A 89 6.24 5.45 -17.11
N GLU A 90 5.30 5.21 -16.20
CA GLU A 90 4.05 4.50 -16.48
C GLU A 90 3.11 5.38 -17.31
N PHE A 91 3.03 6.68 -16.98
CA PHE A 91 2.34 7.68 -17.78
C PHE A 91 2.92 7.83 -19.20
N ALA A 92 4.24 7.98 -19.33
CA ALA A 92 4.87 8.15 -20.63
C ALA A 92 4.65 6.94 -21.55
N ASN A 93 4.65 5.74 -20.97
CA ASN A 93 4.40 4.50 -21.71
C ASN A 93 2.91 4.24 -21.99
N SER A 94 1.98 4.92 -21.31
CA SER A 94 0.53 4.77 -21.56
C SER A 94 0.02 5.70 -22.68
N LEU A 95 0.82 6.67 -23.10
CA LEU A 95 0.44 7.61 -24.16
C LEU A 95 0.41 6.92 -25.55
N PRO A 96 -0.62 7.22 -26.37
CA PRO A 96 -0.65 6.80 -27.77
C PRO A 96 0.52 7.37 -28.59
N ASN A 97 0.85 6.68 -29.69
CA ASN A 97 1.91 7.07 -30.63
C ASN A 97 1.79 8.51 -31.15
N ILE A 98 0.57 9.06 -31.24
CA ILE A 98 0.32 10.46 -31.57
C ILE A 98 -0.48 11.07 -30.44
N SER A 99 0.14 11.99 -29.70
CA SER A 99 -0.46 12.66 -28.55
C SER A 99 -0.11 14.14 -28.57
N PHE A 100 -1.07 15.01 -28.27
CA PHE A 100 -0.81 16.42 -27.98
C PHE A 100 -0.65 16.60 -26.47
N LEU A 101 0.48 17.18 -26.05
CA LEU A 101 0.78 17.41 -24.64
C LEU A 101 0.91 18.92 -24.39
N GLY A 102 0.14 19.43 -23.42
CA GLY A 102 0.25 20.79 -22.91
C GLY A 102 0.74 20.79 -21.47
N VAL A 103 1.75 21.59 -21.16
CA VAL A 103 2.20 21.81 -19.78
C VAL A 103 1.54 23.09 -19.26
N ILE A 104 0.78 22.96 -18.18
CA ILE A 104 0.16 24.09 -17.48
C ILE A 104 1.02 24.38 -16.25
N GLY A 105 1.53 25.62 -16.18
CA GLY A 105 2.40 26.11 -15.10
C GLY A 105 1.69 27.07 -14.17
#